data_AF-A0A530AG68-F1
#
_entry.id   AF-A0A530AG68-F1
#
_cell.length_a   1.000
_cell.length_b   1.000
_cell.length_c   1.000
_cell.angle_alpha   90.00
_cell.angle_beta   90.00
_cell.angle_gamma   90.00
#
_symmetry.space_group_name_H-M   'P 1'
#
loop_
_entity.id
_entity.type
_entity.pdbx_description
1 polymer ?
#
loop_
_entity_poly.entity_id
_entity_poly.type
_entity_poly.pdbx_seq_one_letter_code
_entity_poly.pdbx_strand_id
1 'polypeptide(L)'
;MRRSATASVVLRRASGRSSTAMQAYLALLEELDRRRRRNLLAAYTPYERQAAFHAAGATHRERLFMAGNQLGKTRAGGAEWAMHLTGRYPDWWAGKVFDQPVRLWAAGV
;
A
#
# COMPACT_ATOMS: atom_id res chain seq x y z
N MET A 1 -44.82 -36.49 48.61
CA MET A 1 -44.17 -35.17 48.43
C MET A 1 -42.67 -35.30 48.60
N ARG A 2 -41.91 -34.96 47.55
CA ARG A 2 -40.57 -34.33 47.49
C ARG A 2 -39.79 -34.91 46.30
N ARG A 3 -39.95 -34.24 45.16
CA ARG A 3 -39.10 -34.39 43.97
C ARG A 3 -37.76 -33.72 44.27
N SER A 4 -36.65 -34.46 44.21
CA SER A 4 -35.31 -33.88 44.28
C SER A 4 -34.82 -33.66 42.84
N ALA A 5 -34.71 -32.40 42.43
CA ALA A 5 -34.23 -32.02 41.11
C ALA A 5 -32.71 -32.00 41.12
N THR A 6 -32.08 -32.91 40.38
CA THR A 6 -30.66 -32.81 40.00
C THR A 6 -30.53 -31.71 38.94
N ALA A 7 -30.15 -30.51 39.36
CA ALA A 7 -29.79 -29.44 38.43
C ALA A 7 -28.44 -29.78 37.78
N SER A 8 -28.45 -30.10 36.48
CA SER A 8 -27.22 -30.27 35.70
C SER A 8 -26.52 -28.92 35.59
N VAL A 9 -25.30 -28.84 36.11
CA VAL A 9 -24.40 -27.71 35.85
C VAL A 9 -24.02 -27.75 34.37
N VAL A 10 -24.61 -26.86 33.57
CA VAL A 10 -24.13 -26.57 32.22
C VAL A 10 -22.78 -25.89 32.36
N LEU A 11 -21.70 -26.64 32.16
CA LEU A 11 -20.36 -26.09 32.00
C LEU A 11 -20.34 -25.20 30.76
N ARG A 12 -20.47 -23.88 30.94
CA ARG A 12 -20.03 -22.92 29.93
C ARG A 12 -18.52 -23.08 29.79
N ARG A 13 -18.07 -23.78 28.74
CA ARG A 13 -16.67 -23.75 28.32
C ARG A 13 -16.35 -22.31 27.93
N ALA A 14 -15.62 -21.61 28.79
CA ALA A 14 -15.00 -20.35 28.44
C ALA A 14 -14.06 -20.60 27.26
N SER A 15 -14.27 -19.88 26.16
CA SER A 15 -13.47 -19.90 24.93
C SER A 15 -12.11 -19.18 25.12
N GLY A 16 -11.39 -19.52 26.20
CA GLY A 16 -10.16 -18.84 26.63
C GLY A 16 -8.94 -19.01 25.73
N ARG A 17 -9.03 -19.77 24.63
CA ARG A 17 -7.95 -19.89 23.63
C ARG A 17 -8.04 -18.85 22.51
N SER A 18 -9.16 -18.13 22.40
CA SER A 18 -9.39 -17.16 21.32
C SER A 18 -8.65 -15.83 21.51
N SER A 19 -8.26 -15.46 22.73
CA SER A 19 -7.74 -14.13 23.03
C SER A 19 -6.33 -13.89 22.46
N THR A 20 -5.39 -14.80 22.72
CA THR A 20 -3.99 -14.62 22.30
C THR A 20 -3.82 -14.81 20.79
N ALA A 21 -4.51 -15.78 20.18
CA ALA A 21 -4.52 -15.98 18.74
C ALA A 21 -5.16 -14.78 18.01
N MET A 22 -6.24 -14.21 18.55
CA MET A 22 -6.85 -13.00 18.01
C MET A 22 -5.92 -11.79 18.15
N GLN A 23 -5.28 -11.60 19.32
CA GLN A 23 -4.32 -10.52 19.54
C GLN A 23 -3.11 -10.61 18.58
N ALA A 24 -2.56 -11.82 18.40
CA ALA A 24 -1.46 -12.04 17.46
C ALA A 24 -1.88 -11.77 16.00
N TYR A 25 -3.10 -12.17 15.63
CA TYR A 25 -3.66 -11.88 14.31
C TYR A 25 -3.83 -10.38 14.07
N LEU A 26 -4.36 -9.64 15.04
CA LEU A 26 -4.50 -8.18 14.96
C LEU A 26 -3.14 -7.48 14.84
N ALA A 27 -2.16 -7.89 15.65
CA ALA A 27 -0.79 -7.36 15.56
C ALA A 27 -0.16 -7.62 14.17
N LEU A 28 -0.44 -8.77 13.56
CA LEU A 28 0.03 -9.07 12.21
C LEU A 28 -0.65 -8.18 11.16
N LEU A 29 -1.96 -7.94 11.28
CA LEU A 29 -2.68 -7.02 10.39
C LEU A 29 -2.16 -5.58 10.50
N GLU A 30 -1.91 -5.11 11.72
CA GLU A 30 -1.29 -3.81 11.97
C GLU A 30 0.08 -3.72 11.31
N GLU A 31 0.93 -4.75 11.48
CA GLU A 31 2.25 -4.78 10.88
C GLU A 31 2.21 -4.80 9.33
N LEU A 32 1.28 -5.55 8.74
CA LEU A 32 1.07 -5.57 7.30
C LEU A 32 0.64 -4.20 6.76
N ASP A 33 -0.31 -3.55 7.43
CA ASP A 33 -0.77 -2.21 7.08
C ASP A 33 0.37 -1.17 7.24
N ARG A 34 1.13 -1.27 8.32
CA ARG A 34 2.33 -0.45 8.58
C ARG A 34 3.37 -0.58 7.46
N ARG A 35 3.62 -1.80 6.95
CA ARG A 35 4.53 -2.04 5.81
C ARG A 35 3.97 -1.49 4.51
N ARG A 36 2.68 -1.72 4.22
CA ARG A 36 2.01 -1.21 3.03
C ARG A 36 2.08 0.31 2.94
N ARG A 37 1.80 1.01 4.04
CA ARG A 37 1.81 2.48 4.09
C ARG A 37 3.18 3.09 3.87
N ARG A 38 4.27 2.42 4.28
CA ARG A 38 5.63 2.94 4.12
C ARG A 38 6.28 2.61 2.78
N ASN A 39 5.81 1.58 2.07
CA ASN A 39 6.37 1.17 0.79
C ASN A 39 5.29 1.17 -0.30
N LEU A 40 4.68 2.34 -0.52
CA LEU A 40 3.67 2.52 -1.56
C LEU A 40 4.23 2.25 -2.97
N LEU A 41 5.52 2.50 -3.19
CA LEU A 41 6.17 2.26 -4.47
C LEU A 41 6.14 0.78 -4.88
N ALA A 42 6.37 -0.14 -3.93
CA ALA A 42 6.35 -1.58 -4.23
C ALA A 42 4.97 -2.11 -4.65
N ALA A 43 3.89 -1.43 -4.24
CA ALA A 43 2.53 -1.79 -4.61
C ALA A 43 1.99 -0.95 -5.79
N TYR A 44 2.80 -0.05 -6.35
CA TYR A 44 2.35 0.83 -7.41
C TYR A 44 2.31 0.11 -8.75
N THR A 45 1.16 0.17 -9.41
CA THR A 45 0.98 -0.27 -10.79
C THR A 45 0.15 0.79 -11.51
N PRO A 46 0.68 1.45 -12.54
CA PRO A 46 -0.06 2.47 -13.27
C PRO A 46 -1.17 1.83 -14.11
N TYR A 47 -2.28 2.55 -14.27
CA TYR A 47 -3.19 2.25 -15.36
C TYR A 47 -2.66 2.86 -16.67
N GLU A 48 -3.27 2.52 -17.80
CA GLU A 48 -2.80 2.84 -19.14
C GLU A 48 -2.35 4.30 -19.35
N ARG A 49 -3.16 5.30 -18.95
CA ARG A 49 -2.76 6.71 -19.17
C ARG A 49 -1.63 7.17 -18.25
N GLN A 50 -1.51 6.60 -17.05
CA GLN A 50 -0.36 6.86 -16.18
C GLN A 50 0.90 6.23 -16.77
N ALA A 51 0.80 4.99 -17.27
CA ALA A 51 1.91 4.31 -17.92
C ALA A 51 2.38 5.10 -19.16
N ALA A 52 1.46 5.60 -19.98
CA ALA A 52 1.76 6.47 -21.12
C ALA A 52 2.46 7.78 -20.68
N PHE A 53 1.99 8.41 -19.60
CA PHE A 53 2.64 9.58 -19.03
C PHE A 53 4.09 9.29 -18.57
N HIS A 54 4.33 8.15 -17.91
CA HIS A 54 5.67 7.72 -17.51
C HIS A 54 6.57 7.45 -18.71
N ALA A 55 6.07 6.68 -19.69
CA ALA A 55 6.79 6.33 -20.91
C ALA A 55 7.18 7.56 -21.73
N ALA A 56 6.31 8.58 -21.81
CA ALA A 56 6.61 9.85 -22.48
C ALA A 56 7.87 10.53 -21.92
N GLY A 57 8.23 10.25 -20.66
CA GLY A 57 9.46 10.76 -20.05
C GLY A 57 10.76 10.23 -20.62
N ALA A 58 10.74 9.11 -21.34
CA ALA A 58 11.93 8.60 -22.01
C ALA A 58 12.43 9.55 -23.10
N THR A 59 11.50 10.24 -23.78
CA THR A 59 11.79 11.09 -24.95
C THR A 59 11.55 12.58 -24.70
N HIS A 60 10.72 12.95 -23.73
CA HIS A 60 10.36 14.34 -23.44
C HIS A 60 10.93 14.80 -22.11
N ARG A 61 11.67 15.92 -22.15
CA ARG A 61 12.22 16.57 -20.94
C ARG A 61 11.14 17.18 -20.06
N GLU A 62 10.11 17.74 -20.68
CA GLU A 62 9.00 18.40 -20.01
C GLU A 62 7.69 17.72 -20.44
N ARG A 63 6.83 17.42 -19.47
CA ARG A 63 5.53 16.77 -19.69
C ARG A 63 4.56 17.14 -18.60
N LEU A 64 3.28 17.22 -18.95
CA LEU A 64 2.19 17.49 -18.04
C LEU A 64 1.20 16.34 -18.03
N PHE A 65 0.93 15.77 -16.85
CA PHE A 65 -0.13 14.79 -16.71
C PHE A 65 -1.50 15.48 -16.59
N MET A 66 -2.10 15.81 -17.73
CA MET A 66 -3.42 16.44 -17.79
C MET A 66 -4.51 15.44 -17.41
N ALA A 67 -4.99 15.53 -16.17
CA ALA A 67 -5.97 14.60 -15.63
C ALA A 67 -7.05 15.31 -14.79
N GLY A 68 -8.29 14.85 -14.93
CA GLY A 68 -9.43 15.25 -14.10
C GLY A 68 -9.29 14.87 -12.62
N ASN A 69 -10.31 15.21 -11.82
CA ASN A 69 -10.28 14.96 -10.37
C ASN A 69 -10.28 13.46 -10.06
N GLN A 70 -9.56 13.09 -9.00
CA GLN A 70 -9.48 11.71 -8.50
C GLN A 70 -8.88 10.68 -9.48
N LEU A 71 -8.26 11.11 -10.59
CA LEU A 71 -7.57 10.22 -11.54
C LEU A 71 -6.14 9.84 -11.13
N GLY A 72 -5.82 9.94 -9.84
CA GLY A 72 -4.53 9.49 -9.31
C GLY A 72 -3.31 10.32 -9.74
N LYS A 73 -3.47 11.60 -10.10
CA LYS A 73 -2.36 12.50 -10.48
C LYS A 73 -1.23 12.52 -9.43
N THR A 74 -1.60 12.61 -8.15
CA THR A 74 -0.67 12.58 -7.02
C THR A 74 0.09 11.26 -6.93
N ARG A 75 -0.59 10.13 -7.13
CA ARG A 75 0.03 8.81 -7.06
C ARG A 75 1.02 8.59 -8.20
N ALA A 76 0.65 8.98 -9.42
CA ALA A 76 1.53 8.86 -10.59
C ALA A 76 2.81 9.68 -10.41
N GLY A 77 2.68 10.99 -10.12
CA GLY A 77 3.84 11.85 -9.90
C GLY A 77 4.72 11.38 -8.73
N GLY A 78 4.11 11.04 -7.59
CA GLY A 78 4.85 10.55 -6.43
C GLY A 78 5.58 9.22 -6.68
N ALA A 79 4.97 8.29 -7.42
CA ALA A 79 5.60 7.02 -7.74
C ALA A 79 6.79 7.20 -8.68
N GLU A 80 6.64 8.00 -9.73
CA GLU A 80 7.74 8.33 -10.65
C GLU A 80 8.92 8.98 -9.92
N TRP A 81 8.64 9.95 -9.05
CA TRP A 81 9.68 10.60 -8.23
C TRP A 81 10.38 9.62 -7.31
N ALA A 82 9.63 8.73 -6.65
CA ALA A 82 10.20 7.70 -5.80
C ALA A 82 11.11 6.75 -6.59
N MET A 83 10.74 6.37 -7.83
CA MET A 83 11.59 5.56 -8.71
C MET A 83 12.88 6.30 -9.04
N HIS A 84 12.79 7.57 -9.45
CA HIS A 84 13.96 8.39 -9.77
C HIS A 84 14.90 8.58 -8.57
N LEU A 85 14.36 8.88 -7.38
CA LEU A 85 15.15 9.10 -6.17
C LEU A 85 15.82 7.82 -5.65
N THR A 86 15.18 6.66 -5.83
CA THR A 86 15.68 5.39 -5.27
C THR A 86 16.43 4.54 -6.30
N GLY A 87 16.33 4.87 -7.59
CA GLY A 87 16.81 4.03 -8.68
C GLY A 87 16.05 2.71 -8.85
N ARG A 88 14.92 2.53 -8.13
CA ARG A 88 14.13 1.29 -8.17
C ARG A 88 13.08 1.39 -9.28
N TYR A 89 13.45 0.91 -10.45
CA TYR A 89 12.58 0.84 -11.61
C TYR A 89 11.97 -0.56 -11.73
N PRO A 90 10.62 -0.71 -11.69
CA PRO A 90 9.97 -2.00 -11.95
C PRO A 90 10.17 -2.47 -13.38
N ASP A 91 10.01 -3.78 -13.64
CA ASP A 91 10.21 -4.38 -14.98
C ASP A 91 9.31 -3.78 -16.08
N TRP A 92 8.14 -3.26 -15.71
CA TRP A 92 7.22 -2.61 -16.65
C TRP A 92 7.62 -1.16 -16.99
N TRP A 93 8.62 -0.59 -16.32
CA TRP A 93 8.99 0.81 -16.47
C TRP A 93 9.57 1.10 -17.86
N ALA A 94 8.90 1.97 -18.61
CA ALA A 94 9.32 2.40 -19.95
C ALA A 94 9.71 3.89 -20.03
N GLY A 95 9.78 4.58 -18.88
CA GLY A 95 10.13 6.00 -18.81
C GLY A 95 11.62 6.27 -18.70
N LYS A 96 12.00 7.49 -18.30
CA LYS A 96 13.40 7.85 -18.08
C LYS A 96 14.01 7.04 -16.94
N VAL A 97 15.15 6.42 -17.20
CA VAL A 97 16.02 5.82 -16.17
C VAL A 97 17.20 6.75 -15.92
N PHE A 98 17.53 6.93 -14.65
CA PHE A 98 18.74 7.61 -14.20
C PHE A 98 19.68 6.57 -13.60
N ASP A 99 20.88 6.49 -14.16
CA ASP A 99 21.97 5.59 -13.75
C ASP A 99 22.88 6.21 -12.68
N GLN A 100 22.61 7.47 -12.32
CA GLN A 100 23.33 8.22 -11.30
C GLN A 100 22.37 8.90 -10.33
N PRO A 101 22.82 9.22 -9.10
CA PRO A 101 22.03 9.98 -8.14
C PRO A 101 21.50 11.29 -8.73
N VAL A 102 20.21 11.55 -8.52
CA VAL A 102 19.50 12.71 -9.07
C VAL A 102 19.20 13.75 -8.00
N ARG A 103 19.01 15.00 -8.42
CA ARG A 103 18.50 16.10 -7.58
C ARG A 103 17.07 16.43 -8.01
N LEU A 104 16.11 16.28 -7.09
CA LEU A 104 14.70 16.63 -7.30
C LEU A 104 14.29 17.72 -6.31
N TRP A 105 13.42 18.63 -6.74
CA TRP A 105 12.93 19.75 -5.93
C TRP A 105 11.40 19.69 -5.85
N ALA A 106 10.87 19.42 -4.67
CA ALA A 106 9.43 19.49 -4.41
C ALA A 106 9.05 20.89 -3.92
N ALA A 107 8.01 21.46 -4.51
CA ALA A 107 7.33 22.65 -4.01
C ALA A 107 5.85 22.31 -3.80
N GLY A 108 5.30 22.76 -2.67
CA GLY A 108 3.88 22.62 -2.31
C GLY A 108 3.34 23.97 -1.84
N VAL A 109 2.01 24.06 -1.73
CA VAL A 109 1.29 25.24 -1.22
C VAL A 109 0.59 24.86 0.08
#